data_AF-A0AAV9FMP3-F1
#
_entry.id   AF-A0AAV9FMP3-F1
#
_cell.length_a   1.000
_cell.length_b   1.000
_cell.length_c   1.000
_cell.angle_alpha   90.00
_cell.angle_beta   90.00
_cell.angle_gamma   90.00
#
_symmetry.space_group_name_H-M   'P 1'
#
loop_
_entity.id
_entity.type
_entity.pdbx_description
1 polymer ?
#
loop_
_entity_poly.entity_id
_entity_poly.type
_entity_poly.pdbx_seq_one_letter_code
_entity_poly.pdbx_strand_id
1 'polypeptide(L)' 'MAEVELALASLLYRFDWRLPEKMKAEELDMREAPGLTVRRMPNLLVIATPHQSRMC' A
#
# COMPACT_ATOMS: atom_id res chain seq x y z
N MET A 1 -3.57 5.22 18.31
CA MET A 1 -2.79 5.34 17.05
C MET A 1 -1.70 4.26 16.93
N ALA A 2 -1.17 3.74 18.06
CA ALA A 2 -0.16 2.67 18.05
C ALA A 2 -0.55 1.39 17.28
N GLU A 3 -1.83 1.03 17.21
CA GLU A 3 -2.30 -0.14 16.46
C GLU A 3 -2.10 0.01 14.95
N VAL A 4 -2.39 1.20 14.41
CA VAL A 4 -2.21 1.51 12.98
C VAL A 4 -0.72 1.50 12.64
N GLU A 5 0.11 2.09 13.49
CA GLU A 5 1.56 2.13 13.32
C GLU A 5 2.18 0.73 13.39
N LEU A 6 1.78 -0.08 14.36
CA LEU A 6 2.25 -1.46 14.52
C LEU A 6 1.85 -2.35 13.34
N ALA A 7 0.59 -2.26 12.90
CA ALA A 7 0.10 -2.98 11.74
C ALA A 7 0.87 -2.57 10.48
N LEU A 8 1.06 -1.27 10.26
CA LEU A 8 1.79 -0.76 9.10
C LEU A 8 3.27 -1.18 9.12
N ALA A 9 3.94 -1.08 10.27
CA ALA A 9 5.34 -1.50 10.42
C ALA A 9 5.51 -3.00 10.14
N SER A 10 4.58 -3.83 10.62
CA SER A 10 4.61 -5.28 10.37
C SER A 10 4.48 -5.62 8.87
N LEU A 11 3.60 -4.91 8.17
CA LEU A 11 3.38 -5.06 6.73
C LEU A 11 4.58 -4.60 5.90
N LEU A 12 5.16 -3.44 6.24
CA LEU A 12 6.31 -2.89 5.54
C LEU A 12 7.60 -3.67 5.79
N TYR A 13 7.75 -4.28 6.97
CA TYR A 13 8.92 -5.11 7.29
C TYR A 13 8.90 -6.46 6.57
N ARG A 14 7.72 -7.05 6.39
CA ARG A 14 7.60 -8.43 5.87
C ARG A 14 7.51 -8.51 4.35
N PHE A 15 7.06 -7.47 3.67
CA PHE A 15 6.74 -7.53 2.25
C PHE A 15 7.35 -6.39 1.45
N ASP A 16 7.82 -6.72 0.25
CA ASP A 16 7.99 -5.76 -0.81
C ASP A 16 6.65 -5.50 -1.49
N TRP A 17 6.38 -4.25 -1.82
CA TRP A 17 5.12 -3.80 -2.41
C TRP A 17 5.36 -3.32 -3.84
N ARG A 18 4.52 -3.78 -4.77
CA ARG A 18 4.55 -3.33 -6.16
C ARG A 18 3.14 -3.05 -6.67
N LEU A 19 3.02 -2.09 -7.57
CA LEU A 19 1.76 -1.85 -8.29
C LEU A 19 1.51 -2.97 -9.30
N PRO A 20 0.24 -3.31 -9.57
CA PRO A 20 -0.11 -4.27 -10.60
C PRO A 20 0.31 -3.77 -11.99
N GLU A 21 0.48 -4.70 -12.95
CA GLU A 21 0.62 -4.40 -14.38
C GLU A 21 1.73 -3.41 -14.78
N LYS A 22 2.79 -3.29 -13.95
CA LYS A 22 3.89 -2.32 -14.13
C LYS A 22 3.43 -0.86 -14.14
N MET A 23 2.25 -0.59 -13.58
CA MET A 23 1.73 0.76 -13.39
C MET A 23 2.73 1.61 -12.60
N LYS A 24 2.85 2.89 -12.98
CA LYS A 24 3.66 3.86 -12.27
C LYS A 24 2.85 4.59 -11.19
N ALA A 25 3.53 5.19 -10.23
CA ALA A 25 2.87 5.90 -9.14
C ALA A 25 2.05 7.10 -9.66
N GLU A 26 2.53 7.78 -10.70
CA GLU A 26 1.89 8.96 -11.29
C GLU A 26 0.59 8.62 -12.03
N GLU A 27 0.39 7.35 -12.40
CA GLU A 27 -0.80 6.87 -13.09
C GLU A 27 -1.95 6.58 -12.12
N LEU A 28 -1.69 6.59 -10.80
CA LEU A 28 -2.70 6.31 -9.79
C LEU A 28 -3.77 7.40 -9.78
N ASP A 29 -5.03 6.99 -9.95
CA ASP A 29 -6.15 7.89 -9.74
C ASP A 29 -6.31 8.18 -8.24
N MET A 30 -5.97 9.41 -7.89
CA MET A 30 -5.99 9.96 -6.53
C MET A 30 -7.24 10.81 -6.26
N ARG A 31 -8.23 10.81 -7.17
CA ARG A 31 -9.50 11.50 -6.91
C ARG A 31 -10.17 10.93 -5.67
N GLU A 32 -10.87 11.80 -4.93
CA GLU A 32 -11.55 11.43 -3.70
C GLU A 32 -13.00 11.03 -3.97
N ALA A 33 -13.50 10.05 -3.21
CA ALA A 33 -14.92 9.73 -3.16
C ALA A 33 -15.66 10.80 -2.34
N PRO A 34 -16.91 11.14 -2.71
CA PRO A 34 -17.73 12.02 -1.88
C PRO A 34 -18.05 11.35 -0.54
N GLY A 35 -18.02 12.11 0.56
CA GLY A 35 -18.40 11.62 1.88
C GLY A 35 -17.83 12.44 3.04
N LEU A 36 -18.10 12.00 4.27
CA LEU A 36 -17.64 12.65 5.50
C LEU A 36 -16.12 12.44 5.74
N THR A 37 -15.55 11.37 5.17
CA THR A 37 -14.14 11.02 5.30
C THR A 37 -13.42 11.13 3.97
N VAL A 38 -12.17 11.57 3.98
CA VAL A 38 -11.31 11.56 2.80
C VAL A 38 -10.92 10.12 2.46
N ARG A 39 -11.42 9.62 1.32
CA ARG A 39 -11.05 8.30 0.79
C ARG A 39 -10.85 8.41 -0.71
N ARG A 40 -9.88 7.69 -1.26
CA ARG A 40 -9.75 7.54 -2.72
C ARG A 40 -11.01 6.94 -3.34
N MET A 41 -11.36 7.44 -4.52
CA MET A 41 -12.50 7.00 -5.30
C MET A 41 -12.30 5.56 -5.78
N PRO A 42 -11.18 5.21 -6.45
CA PRO A 42 -10.79 3.81 -6.61
C PRO A 42 -9.97 3.30 -5.42
N ASN A 43 -10.09 2.01 -5.13
CA ASN A 43 -9.24 1.34 -4.14
C ASN A 43 -7.78 1.31 -4.61
N LEU A 44 -6.83 1.47 -3.69
CA LEU A 44 -5.42 1.20 -3.98
C LEU A 44 -5.20 -0.31 -4.03
N LEU A 45 -4.76 -0.83 -5.17
CA LEU A 45 -4.36 -2.23 -5.33
C LEU A 45 -2.84 -2.31 -5.36
N VAL A 46 -2.29 -3.24 -4.57
CA VAL A 46 -0.86 -3.52 -4.45
C VAL A 46 -0.64 -5.03 -4.35
N ILE A 47 0.48 -5.50 -4.88
CA ILE A 47 0.91 -6.89 -4.78
C ILE A 47 2.00 -6.95 -3.71
N ALA A 48 1.74 -7.70 -2.64
CA ALA A 48 2.71 -7.99 -1.60
C ALA A 48 3.51 -9.25 -1.98
N THR A 49 4.83 -9.13 -2.03
CA THR A 49 5.74 -10.28 -2.16
C THR A 49 6.61 -10.39 -0.92
N PRO A 50 6.82 -11.59 -0.34
CA PRO A 50 7.66 -11.75 0.84
C PRO A 50 9.03 -11.10 0.63
N HIS A 51 9.39 -10.19 1.52
CA HIS A 51 10.69 -9.54 1.49
C HIS A 51 11.74 -10.58 1.86
N GLN A 52 12.58 -10.96 0.90
CA GLN A 52 13.73 -11.80 1.19
C GLN A 52 14.79 -10.93 1.85
N SER A 53 14.72 -10.83 3.17
CA SER A 53 15.93 -10.63 3.95
C SER A 53 16.77 -11.88 3.71
N ARG A 54 17.68 -11.82 2.74
CA ARG A 54 18.79 -12.76 2.67
C ARG A 54 19.61 -12.56 3.93
N MET A 55 19.23 -13.25 5.00
CA MET A 55 20.18 -13.62 6.03
C MET A 55 21.06 -14.70 5.41
N CYS A 56 22.10 -14.26 4.70
CA CYS A 56 23.36 -15.00 4.66
C CYS A 56 24.20 -14.51 5.84
#